data_AF-A0A7C4YIU4-F1
#
_entry.id   AF-A0A7C4YIU4-F1
#
_cell.length_a   1.000
_cell.length_b   1.000
_cell.length_c   1.000
_cell.angle_alpha   90.00
_cell.angle_beta   90.00
_cell.angle_gamma   90.00
#
_symmetry.space_group_name_H-M   'P 1'
#
loop_
_entity.id
_entity.type
_entity.pdbx_description
1 polymer ?
#
loop_
_entity_poly.entity_id
_entity_poly.type
_entity_poly.pdbx_seq_one_letter_code
_entity_poly.pdbx_strand_id
1 'polypeptide(L)' 'MGSSVIRELLKLTERPDIISFAGGLPAPEVFPLEQFREACNYVLDHFGPQSLQYSTTEGYRPLREMIARHTSRFSA' A
#
# COMPACT_ATOMS: atom_id res chain seq x y z
N MET A 1 -10.23 -13.88 20.32
CA MET A 1 -9.76 -12.60 19.75
C MET A 1 -9.09 -11.78 20.84
N GLY A 2 -7.82 -11.41 20.67
CA GLY A 2 -7.13 -10.44 21.54
C GLY A 2 -6.93 -9.11 20.79
N SER A 3 -6.96 -7.98 21.50
CA SER A 3 -6.60 -6.69 20.87
C SER A 3 -5.09 -6.65 20.61
N SER A 4 -4.71 -6.17 19.43
CA SER A 4 -3.30 -5.91 19.13
C SER A 4 -2.80 -4.78 20.01
N VAL A 5 -1.84 -5.07 20.90
CA VAL A 5 -1.19 -4.08 21.77
C VAL A 5 -0.55 -2.95 20.94
N ILE A 6 -0.03 -3.28 19.76
CA ILE A 6 0.53 -2.31 18.81
C ILE A 6 -0.53 -1.28 18.38
N ARG A 7 -1.78 -1.71 18.18
CA ARG A 7 -2.88 -0.83 17.78
C ARG A 7 -3.26 0.15 18.89
N GLU A 8 -3.19 -0.26 20.16
CA GLU A 8 -3.43 0.63 21.30
C GLU A 8 -2.29 1.65 21.48
N LEU A 9 -1.04 1.24 21.26
CA LEU A 9 0.11 2.16 21.25
C LEU A 9 0.02 3.20 20.14
N LEU A 10 -0.47 2.83 18.95
CA LEU A 10 -0.64 3.75 17.82
C LEU A 10 -1.55 4.95 18.17
N LYS A 11 -2.62 4.73 18.95
CA LYS A 11 -3.53 5.80 19.40
C LYS A 11 -2.83 6.84 20.26
N LEU A 12 -1.78 6.45 20.98
CA LEU A 12 -0.98 7.38 21.77
C LEU A 12 -0.06 8.23 20.89
N THR A 13 0.37 7.70 19.74
CA THR A 13 1.24 8.43 18.81
C THR A 13 0.54 9.58 18.08
N GLU A 14 -0.80 9.58 18.08
CA GLU A 14 -1.62 10.66 17.50
C GLU A 14 -1.75 11.87 18.44
N ARG A 15 -1.26 11.77 19.69
CA ARG A 15 -1.30 12.87 20.65
C ARG A 15 -0.17 13.86 20.38
N PRO A 16 -0.47 15.16 20.16
CA PRO A 16 0.53 16.14 19.73
C PRO A 16 1.62 16.44 20.78
N ASP A 17 1.38 16.12 22.05
CA ASP A 17 2.32 16.26 23.17
C ASP A 17 3.29 15.07 23.31
N ILE A 18 3.15 14.04 22.48
CA ILE A 18 3.96 12.82 22.53
C ILE A 18 4.91 12.74 21.34
N ILE A 19 6.21 12.63 21.61
CA ILE A 19 7.21 12.23 20.61
C ILE A 19 7.31 10.71 20.63
N SER A 20 6.80 10.05 19.59
CA SER A 20 6.77 8.58 19.50
C SER A 20 7.82 8.04 18.53
N PHE A 21 8.67 7.15 19.04
CA PHE A 21 9.54 6.26 18.24
C PHE A 21 8.93 4.87 18.04
N ALA A 22 7.72 4.63 18.55
CA ALA A 22 7.04 3.33 18.49
C ALA A 22 6.26 3.11 17.17
N GLY A 23 6.09 4.17 16.37
CA GLY A 23 5.37 4.10 15.10
C GLY A 23 6.14 3.30 14.04
N GLY A 24 5.48 2.32 13.43
CA GLY A 24 5.99 1.58 12.27
C GLY A 24 5.43 2.09 10.94
N LEU A 25 4.90 3.32 10.92
CA LEU A 25 4.28 3.94 9.75
C LEU A 25 5.32 4.73 8.97
N PRO A 26 5.35 4.63 7.62
CA PRO A 26 6.14 5.53 6.79
C PRO A 26 5.66 6.98 6.94
N ALA A 27 6.59 7.93 6.77
CA ALA A 27 6.29 9.36 6.85
C ALA A 27 5.33 9.78 5.71
N PRO A 28 4.22 10.49 5.97
CA PRO A 28 3.27 10.87 4.93
C PRO A 28 3.89 11.66 3.77
N GLU A 29 4.89 12.48 4.05
CA GLU A 29 5.60 13.32 3.09
C GLU A 29 6.43 12.54 2.07
N VAL A 30 6.74 11.26 2.33
CA VAL A 30 7.45 10.41 1.35
C VAL A 30 6.50 9.67 0.41
N PHE A 31 5.19 9.81 0.59
CA PHE A 31 4.23 9.21 -0.32
C PHE A 31 4.23 9.92 -1.68
N PRO A 32 4.34 9.17 -2.80
CA PRO A 32 4.43 9.74 -4.13
C PRO A 32 3.03 10.10 -4.67
N LEU A 33 2.39 11.12 -4.08
CA LEU A 33 0.98 11.48 -4.35
C LEU A 33 0.72 11.75 -5.84
N GLU A 34 1.63 12.45 -6.52
CA GLU A 34 1.44 12.80 -7.93
C GLU A 34 1.53 11.57 -8.83
N GLN A 35 2.50 10.69 -8.58
CA GLN A 35 2.68 9.46 -9.33
C GLN A 35 1.48 8.51 -9.14
N PHE A 36 0.90 8.46 -7.93
CA PHE A 36 -0.34 7.72 -7.70
C PHE A 36 -1.51 8.30 -8.49
N ARG A 37 -1.65 9.63 -8.51
CA ARG A 37 -2.70 10.32 -9.27
C ARG A 37 -2.58 10.00 -10.76
N GLU A 38 -1.39 10.15 -11.33
CA GLU A 38 -1.11 9.84 -12.73
C GLU A 38 -1.43 8.38 -13.06
N ALA A 39 -0.97 7.43 -12.23
CA ALA A 39 -1.20 6.01 -12.44
C ALA A 39 -2.70 5.65 -12.37
N CYS A 40 -3.44 6.21 -11.41
CA CYS A 40 -4.88 5.99 -11.30
C CYS A 40 -5.63 6.53 -12.53
N ASN A 41 -5.31 7.75 -12.96
CA ASN A 41 -5.92 8.34 -14.15
C ASN A 41 -5.64 7.50 -15.39
N TYR A 42 -4.38 7.10 -15.60
CA TYR A 42 -4.00 6.24 -16.71
C TYR A 42 -4.82 4.93 -16.75
N VAL A 43 -4.99 4.27 -15.59
CA VAL A 43 -5.78 3.03 -15.50
C VAL A 43 -7.25 3.29 -15.83
N LEU A 44 -7.84 4.37 -15.31
CA LEU A 44 -9.23 4.71 -15.58
C LEU A 44 -9.47 5.06 -17.05
N ASP A 45 -8.56 5.81 -17.67
CA ASP A 45 -8.66 6.25 -19.06
C ASP A 45 -8.52 5.08 -20.06
N HIS A 46 -7.65 4.12 -19.77
CA HIS A 46 -7.29 3.04 -20.72
C HIS A 46 -7.97 1.70 -20.41
N PHE A 47 -8.35 1.45 -19.16
CA PHE A 47 -8.88 0.17 -18.69
C PHE A 47 -10.15 0.30 -17.83
N GLY A 48 -10.76 1.50 -17.77
CA GLY A 48 -11.83 1.89 -16.83
C GLY A 48 -12.83 0.79 -16.46
N PRO A 49 -13.73 0.34 -17.36
CA PRO A 49 -14.73 -0.66 -17.02
C PRO A 49 -14.16 -1.99 -16.52
N GLN A 50 -13.01 -2.42 -17.06
CA GLN A 50 -12.35 -3.66 -16.65
C GLN A 50 -11.69 -3.52 -15.28
N SER A 51 -11.11 -2.35 -14.99
CA SER A 51 -10.46 -2.05 -13.71
C SER A 51 -11.43 -1.96 -12.53
N LEU A 52 -12.71 -1.68 -12.80
CA LEU A 52 -13.78 -1.56 -11.80
C LEU A 52 -14.62 -2.84 -11.67
N GLN A 53 -14.40 -3.84 -12.51
CA GLN A 53 -15.15 -5.09 -12.51
C GLN A 53 -14.52 -6.14 -11.58
N TYR A 54 -15.33 -7.11 -11.15
CA TYR A 54 -14.82 -8.30 -10.48
C TYR A 54 -13.66 -8.96 -11.26
N SER A 55 -12.70 -9.46 -10.50
CA SER A 55 -11.52 -10.18 -11.00
C SER A 55 -11.43 -11.56 -10.35
N THR A 56 -10.52 -12.39 -10.83
CA THR A 56 -10.24 -13.70 -10.23
C THR A 56 -9.61 -13.55 -8.84
N THR A 57 -9.83 -14.54 -7.98
CA THR A 57 -9.36 -14.57 -6.60
C THR A 57 -7.83 -14.50 -6.49
N GLU A 58 -7.10 -15.00 -7.48
CA GLU A 58 -5.64 -14.96 -7.48
C GLU A 58 -5.07 -13.55 -7.68
N GLY A 59 -5.87 -12.60 -8.19
CA GLY A 59 -5.48 -11.21 -8.41
C GLY A 59 -4.91 -10.91 -9.80
N TYR A 60 -4.62 -9.62 -10.05
CA TYR A 60 -4.18 -9.11 -11.36
C TYR A 60 -2.86 -9.74 -11.82
N ARG A 61 -2.91 -10.55 -12.88
CA ARG A 61 -1.78 -11.36 -13.36
C ARG A 61 -0.52 -10.54 -13.67
N PRO A 62 -0.58 -9.40 -14.40
CA PRO A 62 0.62 -8.61 -14.67
C PRO A 62 1.34 -8.11 -13.41
N LEU A 63 0.60 -7.79 -12.33
CA LEU A 63 1.19 -7.43 -11.04
C LEU A 63 1.90 -8.63 -10.40
N ARG A 64 1.28 -9.82 -10.42
CA ARG A 64 1.89 -11.05 -9.88
C ARG A 64 3.19 -11.39 -10.62
N GLU A 65 3.20 -11.26 -11.94
CA GLU A 65 4.40 -11.50 -12.75
C GLU A 65 5.48 -10.45 -12.48
N MET A 66 5.11 -9.18 -12.30
CA MET A 66 6.06 -8.14 -11.91
C MET A 66 6.68 -8.43 -10.54
N ILE A 67 5.88 -8.81 -9.54
CA ILE A 67 6.37 -9.18 -8.21
C ILE A 67 7.33 -10.36 -8.31
N ALA A 68 6.96 -11.43 -9.02
CA ALA A 68 7.81 -12.62 -9.18
C ALA A 68 9.16 -12.26 -9.85
N ARG A 69 9.14 -11.41 -10.88
CA ARG A 69 10.37 -10.89 -11.51
C ARG A 69 11.18 -10.00 -10.58
N HIS A 70 10.54 -9.24 -9.70
CA HIS A 70 11.23 -8.33 -8.79
C HIS A 70 11.88 -9.08 -7.63
N THR A 71 11.18 -10.05 -7.04
CA THR A 71 11.68 -10.84 -5.91
C THR A 71 12.77 -11.81 -6.31
N SER A 72 12.71 -12.37 -7.53
CA SER A 72 13.78 -13.25 -8.04
C SER A 72 15.14 -12.55 -8.16
N ARG A 73 15.17 -11.21 -8.23
CA ARG A 73 16.42 -10.42 -8.23
C ARG A 73 17.16 -10.46 -6.89
N PHE A 74 16.46 -10.80 -5.80
CA PHE A 74 17.01 -10.82 -4.44
C PHE A 74 17.16 -12.24 -3.88
N SER A 75 16.69 -13.25 -4.62
CA SER A 75 16.90 -14.65 -4.30
C SER A 75 18.23 -15.11 -4.90
N ALA A 76 19.31 -14.98 -4.12
CA ALA A 76 20.57 -15.69 -4.33
C ALA A 76 20.55 -17.02 -3.57
#